data_AF-A0A7V3KZK8-F1
#
_entry.id   AF-A0A7V3KZK8-F1
#
_cell.length_a   1.000
_cell.length_b   1.000
_cell.length_c   1.000
_cell.angle_alpha   90.00
_cell.angle_beta   90.00
_cell.angle_gamma   90.00
#
_symmetry.space_group_name_H-M   'P 1'
#
loop_
_entity.id
_entity.type
_entity.pdbx_description
1 polymer ?
#
loop_
_entity_poly.entity_id
_entity_poly.type
_entity_poly.pdbx_seq_one_letter_code
_entity_poly.pdbx_strand_id
1 'polypeptide(L)' 'MGIYLLKRIFLLIPLFIGITIISFAVIHLAPGSPIDLATDLNPKATAEVKARMRALYGLDKPLPIQY' A
#
# COMPACT_ATOMS: atom_id res chain seq x y z
N MET A 1 -18.73 -11.98 -30.35
CA MET A 1 -17.37 -12.00 -29.75
C MET A 1 -17.08 -10.74 -28.90
N GLY A 2 -17.27 -9.52 -29.42
CA GLY A 2 -16.96 -8.27 -28.69
C GLY A 2 -17.73 -8.05 -27.37
N ILE A 3 -19.01 -8.42 -27.31
CA ILE A 3 -19.83 -8.32 -26.07
C ILE A 3 -19.31 -9.23 -24.96
N TYR A 4 -18.77 -10.40 -25.33
CA TYR A 4 -18.17 -11.33 -24.36
C TYR A 4 -16.86 -10.77 -23.78
N LEU A 5 -16.03 -10.15 -24.62
CA LEU A 5 -14.82 -9.44 -24.17
C LEU A 5 -15.16 -8.28 -23.24
N LEU A 6 -16.17 -7.46 -23.59
CA LEU A 6 -16.60 -6.33 -22.76
C LEU A 6 -17.09 -6.78 -21.38
N LYS A 7 -17.93 -7.83 -21.34
CA LYS A 7 -18.44 -8.42 -20.09
C LYS A 7 -17.29 -8.94 -19.22
N ARG A 8 -16.27 -9.56 -19.84
CA ARG A 8 -15.10 -10.08 -19.12
C ARG A 8 -14.26 -8.94 -18.52
N ILE A 9 -14.03 -7.86 -19.26
CA ILE A 9 -13.31 -6.67 -18.76
C ILE A 9 -14.10 -6.02 -17.61
N PHE A 10 -15.42 -5.91 -17.76
CA PHE A 10 -16.28 -5.34 -16.72
C PHE A 10 -16.27 -6.15 -15.42
N LEU A 11 -16.11 -7.48 -15.50
CA LEU A 11 -15.95 -8.36 -14.34
C LEU A 11 -14.54 -8.30 -13.74
N LEU A 12 -13.52 -8.00 -14.57
CA LEU A 12 -12.14 -7.86 -14.09
C LEU A 12 -11.94 -6.59 -13.27
N ILE A 13 -12.62 -5.48 -13.60
CA ILE A 13 -12.52 -4.22 -12.86
C ILE A 13 -12.81 -4.40 -11.35
N PRO A 14 -13.98 -4.92 -10.91
CA PRO A 14 -14.28 -5.09 -9.50
C PRO A 14 -13.38 -6.13 -8.83
N LEU A 15 -12.95 -7.18 -9.56
CA LEU A 15 -11.97 -8.13 -9.04
C LEU A 15 -10.63 -7.46 -8.76
N PHE A 16 -10.15 -6.64 -9.69
CA PHE A 16 -8.88 -5.93 -9.55
C PHE A 16 -8.93 -4.94 -8.37
N ILE A 17 -10.02 -4.18 -8.26
CA ILE A 17 -10.27 -3.28 -7.12
C ILE A 17 -10.33 -4.07 -5.80
N GLY A 18 -10.98 -5.24 -5.79
CA GLY A 18 -11.01 -6.10 -4.61
C GLY A 18 -9.60 -6.54 -4.19
N ILE A 19 -8.78 -6.97 -5.14
CA ILE A 19 -7.39 -7.38 -4.88
C ILE A 19 -6.57 -6.21 -4.34
N THR A 20 -6.65 -5.01 -4.95
CA THR A 20 -5.88 -3.85 -4.50
C THR A 20 -6.28 -3.42 -3.09
N ILE A 21 -7.58 -3.41 -2.77
CA ILE A 21 -8.06 -3.09 -1.42
C ILE A 21 -7.59 -4.13 -0.41
N ILE A 22 -7.70 -5.42 -0.72
CA ILE A 22 -7.24 -6.49 0.17
C ILE A 22 -5.73 -6.41 0.38
N SER A 23 -4.94 -6.25 -0.68
CA SER A 23 -3.49 -6.08 -0.59
C SER A 23 -3.12 -4.87 0.25
N PHE A 24 -3.77 -3.72 0.03
CA PHE A 24 -3.57 -2.52 0.83
C PHE A 24 -3.90 -2.76 2.31
N ALA A 25 -5.03 -3.40 2.61
CA ALA A 25 -5.43 -3.73 3.97
C ALA A 25 -4.45 -4.68 4.66
N VAL A 26 -3.99 -5.73 3.96
CA VAL A 26 -3.00 -6.69 4.49
C VAL A 26 -1.67 -6.01 4.79
N ILE A 27 -1.21 -5.10 3.93
CA ILE A 27 0.03 -4.33 4.15
C ILE A 27 -0.09 -3.44 5.39
N HIS A 28 -1.26 -2.82 5.62
CA HIS A 28 -1.48 -1.94 6.77
C HIS A 28 -1.81 -2.68 8.08
N LEU A 29 -2.35 -3.90 7.98
CA LEU A 29 -2.57 -4.79 9.12
C LEU A 29 -1.30 -5.52 9.55
N ALA A 30 -0.30 -5.62 8.67
CA ALA A 30 0.97 -6.21 9.00
C ALA A 30 1.65 -5.41 10.14
N PRO A 31 2.14 -6.08 11.19
CA PRO A 31 2.80 -5.40 12.30
C PRO A 31 4.15 -4.83 11.84
N GLY A 32 4.31 -3.51 11.97
CA GLY A 32 5.48 -2.75 11.54
C GLY A 32 5.27 -2.07 10.19
N SER A 33 5.65 -0.79 10.06
CA SER A 33 5.55 -0.11 8.76
C SER A 33 6.65 -0.61 7.80
N PRO A 34 6.46 -0.50 6.47
CA PRO A 34 7.50 -0.82 5.49
C PRO A 34 8.82 -0.08 5.78
N ILE A 35 8.71 1.12 6.34
CA ILE A 35 9.85 1.91 6.80
C ILE A 35 10.49 1.30 8.04
N ASP A 36 9.72 0.81 9.01
CA ASP A 36 10.28 0.16 10.20
C ASP A 36 11.09 -1.08 9.81
N LEU A 37 10.54 -1.90 8.92
CA LEU A 37 11.20 -3.13 8.45
C LEU A 37 12.48 -2.81 7.65
N ALA A 38 12.47 -1.75 6.84
CA ALA A 38 13.65 -1.29 6.09
C ALA A 38 14.70 -0.57 6.98
N THR A 39 14.28 0.00 8.11
CA THR A 39 15.15 0.78 9.00
C THR A 39 15.69 -0.01 10.19
N ASP A 40 14.99 -1.05 10.64
CA ASP A 40 15.47 -1.93 11.71
C ASP A 40 16.70 -2.75 11.29
N LEU A 41 16.86 -2.99 9.99
CA LEU A 41 18.07 -3.60 9.41
C LEU A 41 19.23 -2.61 9.24
N ASN A 42 18.99 -1.30 9.45
CA ASN A 42 20.01 -0.26 9.26
C ASN A 42 20.34 0.45 10.58
N PRO A 43 21.50 0.18 11.21
CA PRO A 43 21.91 0.79 12.48
C PRO A 43 22.10 2.32 12.43
N LYS A 44 22.09 2.94 11.23
CA LYS A 44 22.11 4.41 11.06
C LYS A 44 20.73 5.04 10.99
N ALA A 45 19.66 4.26 11.07
CA ALA A 45 18.30 4.78 11.00
C ALA A 45 17.87 5.37 12.34
N THR A 46 18.38 6.56 12.66
CA THR A 46 17.94 7.37 13.79
C THR A 46 16.44 7.66 13.68
N ALA A 47 15.74 7.81 14.82
CA ALA A 47 14.30 8.09 14.86
C ALA A 47 13.90 9.29 13.97
N GLU A 48 14.76 10.30 13.88
CA GLU A 48 14.60 11.49 13.04
C GLU A 48 14.60 11.17 11.53
N VAL A 49 15.47 10.25 11.09
CA VAL A 49 15.50 9.76 9.70
C VAL A 49 14.23 8.97 9.39
N LYS A 50 13.76 8.14 10.33
CA LYS A 50 12.49 7.40 10.15
C LYS A 50 11.30 8.36 10.03
N ALA A 51 11.23 9.41 10.84
CA ALA A 51 10.17 10.40 10.81
C ALA A 51 10.17 11.20 9.49
N ARG A 52 11.36 11.64 9.03
CA ARG A 52 11.51 12.32 7.74
C ARG A 52 11.09 11.44 6.56
N MET A 53 11.46 10.15 6.59
CA MET A 53 11.05 9.21 5.55
C MET A 53 9.53 8.98 5.56
N ARG A 54 8.90 8.85 6.74
CA ARG A 54 7.43 8.76 6.84
C ARG A 54 6.73 9.95 6.19
N ALA A 55 7.20 11.16 6.48
CA ALA A 55 6.68 12.39 5.89
C ALA A 55 6.91 12.48 4.37
N LEU A 56 8.09 12.06 3.88
CA LEU A 56 8.41 12.04 2.44
C LEU A 56 7.52 11.07 1.66
N TYR A 57 7.23 9.90 2.22
CA TYR A 57 6.38 8.88 1.60
C TYR A 57 4.89 9.03 1.94
N GLY A 58 4.51 10.07 2.71
CA GLY A 58 3.11 10.33 3.07
C GLY A 58 2.48 9.28 3.99
N LEU A 59 3.30 8.46 4.67
CA LEU A 59 2.85 7.41 5.60
C LEU A 59 2.29 7.99 6.92
N ASP A 60 2.49 9.30 7.13
CA ASP A 60 1.90 10.12 8.18
C ASP A 60 0.45 10.54 7.88
N LYS A 61 -0.03 10.36 6.66
CA LYS A 61 -1.38 10.75 6.23
C LYS A 61 -2.42 9.68 6.58
N PRO A 62 -3.71 10.04 6.73
CA PRO A 62 -4.76 9.05 6.96
C PRO A 62 -4.86 8.06 5.79
N LEU A 63 -5.19 6.79 6.08
CA LEU A 63 -5.25 5.67 5.14
C LEU A 63 -5.93 5.97 3.79
N PRO A 64 -7.05 6.73 3.72
CA PRO A 64 -7.68 7.06 2.43
C PRO A 64 -6.81 7.87 1.48
N ILE A 65 -5.77 8.56 1.98
CA ILE A 65 -4.82 9.35 1.17
C ILE A 65 -3.60 8.49 0.77
N GLN A 66 -3.38 7.35 1.44
CA GLN A 66 -2.28 6.43 1.13
C GLN A 66 -2.64 5.42 0.03
N TYR A 67 -3.94 5.27 -0.30
CA TYR A 67 -4.45 4.44 -1.39
C TYR A 67 -4.47 5.21 -2.71
#